data_AF-A0A7Y9W3L3-F1
#
_entry.id   AF-A0A7Y9W3L3-F1
#
_cell.length_a   1.000
_cell.length_b   1.000
_cell.length_c   1.000
_cell.angle_alpha   90.00
_cell.angle_beta   90.00
_cell.angle_gamma   90.00
#
_symmetry.space_group_name_H-M   'P 1'
#
loop_
_entity.id
_entity.type
_entity.pdbx_description
1 polymer ?
#
loop_
_entity_poly.entity_id
_entity_poly.type
_entity_poly.pdbx_seq_one_letter_code
_entity_poly.pdbx_strand_id
1 'polypeptide(L)'
;MKSSIALTLAALVAAAACVGAQAQTSNSASTPKLQCAIGYVTGVGGAAPSFREYLATPDRDKYRYIADNPIQCKVSDEGRASGCTGVTNLRREEVSVYDDVDETTMAVVARVELEHGTYPVIIQVRRQDVKCEQ
;
A
#
# COMPACT_ATOMS: atom_id res chain seq x y z
N MET A 1 -36.06 34.93 55.84
CA MET A 1 -36.38 33.51 55.57
C MET A 1 -35.75 33.16 54.24
N LYS A 2 -34.79 32.24 54.27
CA LYS A 2 -33.97 31.81 53.12
C LYS A 2 -34.73 30.73 52.34
N SER A 3 -34.75 30.79 51.03
CA SER A 3 -35.03 29.62 50.18
C SER A 3 -34.24 29.75 48.89
N SER A 4 -33.12 29.03 48.86
CA SER A 4 -32.25 28.89 47.71
C SER A 4 -32.87 27.88 46.75
N ILE A 5 -33.00 28.26 45.48
CA ILE A 5 -33.43 27.39 44.38
C ILE A 5 -32.26 26.45 44.07
N ALA A 6 -32.41 25.17 44.38
CA ALA A 6 -31.45 24.13 44.01
C ALA A 6 -31.86 23.52 42.66
N LEU A 7 -31.08 23.83 41.63
CA LEU A 7 -31.19 23.26 40.29
C LEU A 7 -30.31 21.99 40.25
N THR A 8 -30.89 20.80 40.35
CA THR A 8 -30.16 19.53 40.19
C THR A 8 -30.44 18.94 38.82
N LEU A 9 -29.51 19.18 37.88
CA LEU A 9 -29.43 18.51 36.59
C LEU A 9 -28.28 17.49 36.59
N ALA A 10 -28.61 16.28 36.13
CA ALA A 10 -27.73 15.28 35.52
C ALA A 10 -26.67 14.60 36.44
N ALA A 11 -26.21 13.37 36.21
CA ALA A 11 -26.42 12.40 35.15
C ALA A 11 -26.23 11.00 35.76
N LEU A 12 -26.96 9.99 35.26
CA LEU A 12 -26.67 8.59 35.49
C LEU A 12 -25.32 8.25 34.86
N VAL A 13 -24.27 8.10 35.67
CA VAL A 13 -23.01 7.51 35.20
C VAL A 13 -23.18 5.99 35.29
N ALA A 14 -23.52 5.39 34.16
CA ALA A 14 -23.38 3.95 33.99
C ALA A 14 -21.89 3.61 34.13
N ALA A 15 -21.53 2.90 35.21
CA ALA A 15 -20.22 2.29 35.34
C ALA A 15 -20.13 1.16 34.31
N ALA A 16 -19.72 1.48 33.09
CA ALA A 16 -19.26 0.49 32.14
C ALA A 16 -18.02 -0.17 32.74
N ALA A 17 -18.10 -1.48 32.96
CA ALA A 17 -16.97 -2.28 33.40
C ALA A 17 -15.75 -1.97 32.55
N CYS A 18 -14.66 -1.54 33.17
CA CYS A 18 -13.33 -1.55 32.56
C CYS A 18 -12.92 -3.01 32.37
N VAL A 19 -13.46 -3.66 31.34
CA VAL A 19 -12.71 -4.69 30.65
C VAL A 19 -11.68 -3.90 29.86
N GLY A 20 -10.46 -3.82 30.39
CA GLY A 20 -9.33 -3.40 29.58
C GLY A 20 -9.41 -4.23 28.31
N ALA A 21 -9.56 -3.57 27.17
CA ALA A 21 -9.38 -4.21 25.88
C ALA A 21 -7.91 -4.62 25.83
N GLN A 22 -7.61 -5.78 26.40
CA GLN A 22 -6.42 -6.53 26.04
C GLN A 22 -6.65 -6.84 24.58
N ALA A 23 -6.01 -6.08 23.69
CA ALA A 23 -5.80 -6.48 22.33
C ALA A 23 -4.86 -7.69 22.36
N GLN A 24 -5.39 -8.84 22.79
CA GLN A 24 -4.82 -10.14 22.51
C GLN A 24 -5.12 -10.42 21.05
N THR A 25 -4.35 -9.84 20.15
CA THR A 25 -4.18 -10.44 18.82
C THR A 25 -3.16 -11.57 18.97
N SER A 26 -3.54 -12.63 19.67
CA SER A 26 -3.03 -13.96 19.37
C SER A 26 -3.85 -14.51 18.21
N ASN A 27 -3.73 -13.84 17.06
CA ASN A 27 -4.05 -14.47 15.80
C ASN A 27 -2.73 -14.88 15.19
N SER A 28 -2.36 -16.13 15.49
CA SER A 28 -1.60 -16.98 14.58
C SER A 28 -2.41 -17.20 13.29
N ALA A 29 -2.76 -16.10 12.61
CA ALA A 29 -3.06 -16.11 11.20
C ALA A 29 -1.72 -15.78 10.58
N SER A 30 -1.13 -16.75 9.91
CA SER A 30 0.11 -16.61 9.16
C SER A 30 -0.10 -15.51 8.11
N THR A 31 0.08 -14.24 8.48
CA THR A 31 0.38 -13.21 7.51
C THR A 31 1.57 -13.73 6.73
N PRO A 32 1.48 -13.84 5.40
CA PRO A 32 2.63 -14.21 4.59
C PRO A 32 3.80 -13.36 5.06
N LYS A 33 4.86 -14.03 5.51
CA LYS A 33 6.01 -13.35 6.12
C LYS A 33 6.64 -12.53 5.01
N LEU A 34 6.40 -11.22 5.02
CA LEU A 34 7.10 -10.26 4.17
C LEU A 34 8.59 -10.59 4.27
N GLN A 35 9.19 -10.98 3.14
CA GLN A 35 10.51 -11.59 3.13
C GLN A 35 11.61 -10.62 3.62
N CYS A 36 11.37 -9.32 3.48
CA CYS A 36 12.24 -8.22 3.91
C CYS A 36 11.45 -6.91 3.99
N ALA A 37 12.01 -5.92 4.70
CA ALA A 37 11.47 -4.55 4.73
C ALA A 37 11.93 -3.72 3.51
N ILE A 38 13.19 -3.89 3.10
CA ILE A 38 13.80 -3.25 1.93
C ILE A 38 14.27 -4.35 0.97
N GLY A 39 14.06 -4.13 -0.33
CA GLY A 39 14.55 -5.01 -1.39
C GLY A 39 14.81 -4.23 -2.67
N TYR A 40 15.30 -4.94 -3.68
CA TYR A 40 15.53 -4.42 -5.02
C TYR A 40 14.65 -5.14 -6.02
N VAL A 41 14.02 -4.40 -6.94
CA VAL A 41 13.16 -4.97 -7.97
C VAL A 41 13.80 -4.83 -9.34
N THR A 42 13.87 -5.94 -10.06
CA THR A 42 14.23 -5.96 -11.48
C THR A 42 13.13 -6.65 -12.28
N GLY A 43 12.42 -5.88 -13.10
CA GLY A 43 11.28 -6.40 -13.85
C GLY A 43 10.27 -5.32 -14.21
N VAL A 44 8.99 -5.67 -14.19
CA VAL A 44 7.90 -4.74 -14.45
C VAL A 44 7.05 -4.64 -13.19
N GLY A 45 6.66 -3.41 -12.84
CA GLY A 45 5.66 -3.14 -11.82
C GLY A 45 4.60 -2.18 -12.35
N GLY A 46 3.48 -2.06 -11.66
CA GLY A 46 2.43 -1.13 -12.07
C GLY A 46 1.27 -0.99 -11.12
N ALA A 47 0.32 -0.14 -11.49
CA ALA A 47 -0.94 -0.03 -10.78
C ALA A 47 -1.69 -1.38 -10.85
N ALA A 48 -2.37 -1.77 -9.78
CA ALA A 48 -2.96 -3.12 -9.66
C ALA A 48 -3.83 -3.56 -10.86
N PRO A 49 -4.75 -2.73 -11.41
CA PRO A 49 -5.52 -3.11 -12.59
C PRO A 49 -4.64 -3.27 -13.84
N SER A 50 -3.80 -2.27 -14.13
CA SER A 50 -2.92 -2.27 -15.30
C SER A 50 -1.85 -3.36 -15.26
N PHE A 51 -1.39 -3.73 -14.06
CA PHE A 51 -0.43 -4.81 -13.88
C PHE A 51 -1.07 -6.19 -14.13
N ARG A 52 -2.32 -6.38 -13.70
CA ARG A 52 -3.08 -7.59 -14.01
C ARG A 52 -3.27 -7.78 -15.52
N GLU A 53 -3.61 -6.71 -16.23
CA GLU A 53 -3.72 -6.69 -17.69
C GLU A 53 -2.36 -6.98 -18.37
N TYR A 54 -1.27 -6.41 -17.85
CA TYR A 54 0.09 -6.73 -18.31
C TYR A 54 0.42 -8.23 -18.13
N LEU A 55 0.08 -8.82 -16.99
CA LEU A 55 0.32 -10.25 -16.75
C LEU A 55 -0.51 -11.15 -17.67
N ALA A 56 -1.73 -10.72 -18.03
CA ALA A 56 -2.61 -11.41 -18.97
C ALA A 56 -2.23 -11.18 -20.45
N THR A 57 -1.37 -10.20 -20.74
CA THR A 57 -0.91 -9.90 -22.10
C THR A 57 0.01 -11.01 -22.62
N PRO A 58 -0.16 -11.50 -23.86
CA PRO A 58 0.76 -12.47 -24.45
C PRO A 58 2.21 -11.96 -24.46
N ASP A 59 3.19 -12.85 -24.25
CA ASP A 59 4.60 -12.44 -24.08
C ASP A 59 5.14 -11.61 -25.26
N ARG A 60 4.72 -11.93 -26.50
CA ARG A 60 5.08 -11.17 -27.71
C ARG A 60 4.59 -9.72 -27.71
N ASP A 61 3.52 -9.44 -26.97
CA ASP A 61 2.83 -8.15 -26.92
C ASP A 61 3.21 -7.34 -25.66
N LYS A 62 3.85 -7.97 -24.66
CA LYS A 62 4.24 -7.32 -23.39
C LYS A 62 5.11 -6.09 -23.58
N TYR A 63 6.07 -6.15 -24.51
CA TYR A 63 6.95 -5.00 -24.80
C TYR A 63 6.14 -3.78 -25.25
N ARG A 64 5.20 -3.99 -26.18
CA ARG A 64 4.30 -2.94 -26.67
C ARG A 64 3.36 -2.44 -25.59
N TYR A 65 2.81 -3.34 -24.78
CA TYR A 65 1.94 -2.95 -23.67
C TYR A 65 2.64 -1.97 -22.71
N ILE A 66 3.91 -2.21 -22.37
CA ILE A 66 4.67 -1.32 -21.48
C ILE A 66 4.85 0.07 -22.12
N ALA A 67 5.16 0.12 -23.42
CA ALA A 67 5.35 1.37 -24.13
C ALA A 67 4.04 2.18 -24.27
N ASP A 68 2.93 1.49 -24.50
CA ASP A 68 1.61 2.11 -24.72
C ASP A 68 0.92 2.52 -23.41
N ASN A 69 1.30 1.91 -22.28
CA ASN A 69 0.67 2.13 -20.97
C ASN A 69 1.71 2.54 -19.91
N PRO A 70 2.45 3.65 -20.11
CA PRO A 70 3.42 4.12 -19.13
C PRO A 70 2.71 4.48 -17.82
N ILE A 71 3.41 4.28 -16.71
CA ILE A 71 2.85 4.60 -15.41
C ILE A 71 2.56 6.10 -15.29
N GLN A 72 1.38 6.41 -14.81
CA GLN A 72 0.91 7.77 -14.56
C GLN A 72 0.21 7.79 -13.22
N CYS A 73 0.38 8.88 -12.47
CA CYS A 73 -0.27 9.08 -11.18
C CYS A 73 -0.72 10.53 -11.05
N LYS A 74 -1.77 10.75 -10.25
CA LYS A 74 -2.12 12.08 -9.77
C LYS A 74 -1.21 12.42 -8.61
N VAL A 75 -0.53 13.55 -8.68
CA VAL A 75 0.32 14.06 -7.61
C VAL A 75 -0.40 15.24 -6.96
N SER A 76 -0.63 15.18 -5.66
CA SER A 76 -1.18 16.30 -4.89
C SER A 76 -0.14 17.38 -4.62
N ASP A 77 -0.58 18.53 -4.14
CA ASP A 77 0.31 19.65 -3.78
C ASP A 77 1.32 19.27 -2.68
N GLU A 78 0.97 18.34 -1.78
CA GLU A 78 1.90 17.78 -0.79
C GLU A 78 2.86 16.69 -1.34
N GLY A 79 2.81 16.41 -2.64
CA GLY A 79 3.69 15.45 -3.31
C GLY A 79 3.26 13.98 -3.15
N ARG A 80 1.99 13.72 -2.80
CA ARG A 80 1.47 12.35 -2.67
C ARG A 80 0.96 11.84 -4.00
N ALA A 81 1.54 10.74 -4.48
CA ALA A 81 1.04 10.03 -5.66
C ALA A 81 -0.21 9.21 -5.31
N SER A 82 -1.23 9.28 -6.17
CA SER A 82 -2.50 8.57 -6.02
C SER A 82 -3.14 8.28 -7.37
N GLY A 83 -4.14 7.39 -7.39
CA GLY A 83 -4.93 7.11 -8.59
C GLY A 83 -4.08 6.65 -9.79
N CYS A 84 -3.03 5.87 -9.53
CA CYS A 84 -2.08 5.48 -10.56
C CYS A 84 -2.67 4.49 -11.56
N THR A 85 -2.21 4.58 -12.80
CA THR A 85 -2.52 3.68 -13.92
C THR A 85 -1.25 3.33 -14.66
N GLY A 86 -1.27 2.28 -15.48
CA GLY A 86 -0.14 1.87 -16.31
C GLY A 86 0.91 1.05 -15.57
N VAL A 87 2.02 0.81 -16.25
CA VAL A 87 3.15 -0.01 -15.81
C VAL A 87 4.48 0.69 -16.06
N THR A 88 5.53 0.24 -15.39
CA THR A 88 6.89 0.75 -15.56
C THR A 88 7.92 -0.36 -15.44
N ASN A 89 9.07 -0.15 -16.10
CA ASN A 89 10.23 -1.01 -15.96
C ASN A 89 11.05 -0.59 -14.75
N LEU A 90 11.40 -1.55 -13.90
CA LEU A 90 12.23 -1.36 -12.72
C LEU A 90 13.60 -1.99 -13.01
N ARG A 91 14.67 -1.19 -12.96
CA ARG A 91 16.03 -1.62 -13.35
C ARG A 91 16.93 -1.72 -12.13
N ARG A 92 16.51 -2.54 -11.15
CA ARG A 92 17.11 -2.66 -9.82
C ARG A 92 16.75 -1.47 -8.92
N GLU A 93 15.49 -1.08 -8.93
CA GLU A 93 15.00 -0.03 -8.03
C GLU A 93 14.95 -0.53 -6.60
N GLU A 94 15.47 0.26 -5.66
CA GLU A 94 15.25 0.04 -4.23
C GLU A 94 13.78 0.29 -3.90
N VAL A 95 13.16 -0.64 -3.18
CA VAL A 95 11.76 -0.57 -2.79
C VAL A 95 11.58 -0.92 -1.32
N SER A 96 10.57 -0.32 -0.70
CA SER A 96 10.06 -0.79 0.58
C SER A 96 8.92 -1.77 0.35
N VAL A 97 9.01 -2.98 0.91
CA VAL A 97 7.94 -3.98 0.78
C VAL A 97 6.76 -3.53 1.63
N TYR A 98 5.58 -3.46 1.03
CA TYR A 98 4.39 -2.92 1.67
C TYR A 98 3.44 -4.02 2.14
N ASP A 99 3.01 -4.90 1.23
CA ASP A 99 2.05 -5.96 1.51
C ASP A 99 2.18 -7.13 0.53
N ASP A 100 1.80 -8.32 0.98
CA ASP A 100 1.66 -9.50 0.13
C ASP A 100 0.25 -9.53 -0.47
N VAL A 101 0.13 -9.36 -1.79
CA VAL A 101 -1.17 -9.30 -2.47
C VAL A 101 -1.70 -10.71 -2.72
N ASP A 102 -0.86 -11.58 -3.27
CA ASP A 102 -1.14 -13.00 -3.48
C ASP A 102 0.18 -13.82 -3.48
N GLU A 103 0.11 -15.11 -3.82
CA GLU A 103 1.28 -15.99 -3.83
C GLU A 103 2.36 -15.55 -4.84
N THR A 104 1.95 -14.87 -5.92
CA THR A 104 2.78 -14.51 -7.07
C THR A 104 3.10 -13.02 -7.15
N THR A 105 2.30 -12.16 -6.53
CA THR A 105 2.45 -10.70 -6.57
C THR A 105 2.51 -10.09 -5.18
N MET A 106 3.20 -8.95 -5.07
CA MET A 106 3.28 -8.15 -3.84
C MET A 106 3.25 -6.67 -4.17
N ALA A 107 2.82 -5.88 -3.19
CA ALA A 107 2.81 -4.42 -3.24
C ALA A 107 4.12 -3.89 -2.65
N VAL A 108 4.74 -2.96 -3.36
CA VAL A 108 5.98 -2.29 -2.94
C VAL A 108 5.85 -0.79 -3.15
N VAL A 109 6.56 -0.03 -2.33
CA VAL A 109 6.77 1.41 -2.54
C VAL A 109 8.02 1.60 -3.37
N ALA A 110 7.88 2.04 -4.61
CA ALA A 110 8.99 2.34 -5.50
C ALA A 110 9.04 3.85 -5.81
N ARG A 111 10.25 4.38 -6.01
CA ARG A 111 10.43 5.73 -6.55
C ARG A 111 10.28 5.69 -8.05
N VAL A 112 9.25 6.35 -8.57
CA VAL A 112 8.92 6.34 -10.00
C VAL A 112 9.03 7.75 -10.56
N GLU A 113 9.66 7.87 -11.72
CA GLU A 113 9.73 9.12 -12.48
C GLU A 113 8.38 9.41 -13.16
N LEU A 114 7.81 10.56 -12.85
CA LEU A 114 6.60 11.12 -13.43
C LEU A 114 6.93 12.50 -14.04
N GLU A 115 5.98 13.12 -14.72
CA GLU A 115 6.17 14.36 -15.50
C GLU A 115 6.89 15.50 -14.75
N HIS A 116 6.68 15.62 -13.44
CA HIS A 116 7.22 16.71 -12.62
C HIS A 116 8.19 16.27 -11.53
N GLY A 117 8.70 15.03 -11.60
CA GLY A 117 9.72 14.53 -10.69
C GLY A 117 9.56 13.08 -10.29
N THR A 118 10.31 12.66 -9.28
CA THR A 118 10.30 11.29 -8.77
C THR A 118 9.47 11.20 -7.49
N TYR A 119 8.45 10.36 -7.49
CA TYR A 119 7.52 10.22 -6.38
C TYR A 119 7.49 8.79 -5.83
N PRO A 120 7.29 8.61 -4.52
CA PRO A 120 7.03 7.29 -3.96
C PRO A 120 5.62 6.83 -4.38
N VAL A 121 5.55 5.68 -5.05
CA VAL A 121 4.31 5.10 -5.57
C VAL A 121 4.16 3.67 -5.06
N ILE A 122 2.97 3.32 -4.59
CA ILE A 122 2.62 1.92 -4.32
C ILE A 122 2.28 1.26 -5.65
N ILE A 123 3.08 0.28 -6.04
CA ILE A 123 2.90 -0.52 -7.25
C ILE A 123 2.92 -2.01 -6.92
N GLN A 124 2.27 -2.80 -7.75
CA GLN A 124 2.39 -4.26 -7.71
C GLN A 124 3.56 -4.72 -8.56
N VAL A 125 4.26 -5.74 -8.08
CA VAL A 125 5.37 -6.41 -8.77
C VAL A 125 5.20 -7.92 -8.59
N ARG A 126 5.90 -8.73 -9.41
CA ARG A 126 5.97 -10.17 -9.14
C ARG A 126 6.93 -10.43 -7.99
N ARG A 127 6.55 -11.35 -7.10
CA ARG A 127 7.38 -11.78 -5.96
C ARG A 127 8.77 -12.26 -6.41
N GLN A 128 8.85 -12.99 -7.52
CA GLN A 128 10.12 -13.51 -8.05
C GLN A 128 11.11 -12.41 -8.51
N ASP A 129 10.58 -11.22 -8.85
CA ASP A 129 11.35 -10.08 -9.37
C ASP A 129 11.93 -9.22 -8.21
N VAL A 130 11.56 -9.52 -6.96
CA VAL A 130 12.07 -8.87 -5.75
C VAL A 130 13.25 -9.66 -5.16
N LYS A 131 14.32 -8.94 -4.82
CA LYS A 131 15.48 -9.49 -4.10
C LYS A 131 15.66 -8.74 -2.79
N CYS A 132 15.61 -9.46 -1.68
CA CYS A 132 15.87 -8.88 -0.37
C CYS A 132 17.34 -8.53 -0.21
N GLU A 133 17.59 -7.39 0.43
CA GLU A 133 18.92 -7.05 0.95
C GLU A 133 19.28 -8.05 2.08
N GLN A 134 20.54 -8.45 2.16
CA GLN A 134 21.05 -9.33 3.23
C GLN A 134 21.73 -8.52 4.33
#